data_AF-A0AAN0M0V3-F1
#
_entry.id   AF-A0AAN0M0V3-F1
#
_cell.length_a   1.000
_cell.length_b   1.000
_cell.length_c   1.000
_cell.angle_alpha   90.00
_cell.angle_beta   90.00
_cell.angle_gamma   90.00
#
_symmetry.space_group_name_H-M   'P 1'
#
loop_
_entity.id
_entity.type
_entity.pdbx_description
1 polymer ?
#
loop_
_entity_poly.entity_id
_entity_poly.type
_entity_poly.pdbx_seq_one_letter_code
_entity_poly.pdbx_strand_id
1 'polypeptide(L)'
;MLETLKETYDYIIIDTPPVNVVTDASVIAPHIDGTLLVVRQNFAERDVVLAAKRKLEQTHATLLGSVMNYYDDSKVKSGATPYSYSYEYGE
;
A
#
# COMPACT_ATOMS: atom_id res chain seq x y z
N MET A 1 -17.03 -3.61 16.98
CA MET A 1 -16.83 -2.43 16.11
C MET A 1 -16.64 -2.86 14.67
N LEU A 2 -15.59 -3.62 14.32
CA LEU A 2 -15.37 -4.07 12.93
C LEU A 2 -16.55 -4.88 12.38
N GLU A 3 -17.09 -5.81 13.17
CA GLU A 3 -18.27 -6.61 12.78
C GLU A 3 -19.51 -5.75 12.47
N THR A 4 -19.75 -4.70 13.25
CA THR A 4 -20.86 -3.76 13.01
C THR A 4 -20.66 -2.94 11.72
N LEU A 5 -19.41 -2.58 11.39
CA LEU A 5 -19.10 -1.91 10.13
C LEU A 5 -19.31 -2.84 8.93
N LYS A 6 -19.03 -4.14 9.07
CA LYS A 6 -19.26 -5.12 8.00
C LYS A 6 -20.75 -5.28 7.66
N GLU A 7 -21.66 -4.98 8.58
CA GLU A 7 -23.10 -5.01 8.32
C GLU A 7 -23.59 -3.81 7.48
N THR A 8 -22.81 -2.72 7.42
CA THR A 8 -23.24 -1.45 6.81
C THR A 8 -22.42 -1.01 5.60
N TYR A 9 -21.23 -1.57 5.40
CA TYR A 9 -20.32 -1.21 4.31
C TYR A 9 -19.89 -2.45 3.50
N ASP A 10 -19.87 -2.30 2.17
CA ASP A 10 -19.37 -3.35 1.28
C ASP A 10 -17.84 -3.51 1.35
N TYR A 11 -17.13 -2.41 1.63
CA TYR A 11 -15.68 -2.36 1.74
C TYR A 11 -15.26 -1.50 2.93
N ILE A 12 -14.27 -2.00 3.69
CA ILE A 12 -13.67 -1.28 4.81
C ILE A 12 -12.18 -1.12 4.54
N ILE A 13 -11.74 0.11 4.35
CA ILE A 13 -10.31 0.44 4.18
C ILE A 13 -9.80 0.99 5.50
N ILE A 14 -8.70 0.42 5.97
CA ILE A 14 -8.06 0.81 7.23
C ILE A 14 -6.70 1.40 6.92
N ASP A 15 -6.51 2.67 7.23
CA ASP A 15 -5.20 3.30 7.18
C ASP A 15 -4.39 2.97 8.43
N THR A 16 -3.11 2.65 8.24
CA THR A 16 -2.22 2.23 9.34
C THR A 16 -0.91 3.00 9.26
N PRO A 17 -0.28 3.33 10.40
CA PRO A 17 1.06 3.92 10.40
C PRO A 17 2.09 3.04 9.67
N PRO A 18 3.24 3.60 9.26
CA PRO A 18 4.26 2.85 8.52
C PRO A 18 4.69 1.57 9.25
N VAL A 19 4.61 0.43 8.56
CA VAL A 19 4.87 -0.90 9.16
C VAL A 19 6.27 -1.02 9.77
N ASN A 20 7.23 -0.23 9.29
CA ASN A 20 8.60 -0.23 9.83
C ASN A 20 8.66 0.37 11.24
N VAL A 21 7.77 1.30 11.58
CA VAL A 21 7.81 2.08 12.82
C VAL A 21 6.84 1.53 13.87
N VAL A 22 5.71 0.96 13.44
CA VAL A 22 4.61 0.59 14.35
C VAL A 22 4.07 -0.82 14.05
N THR A 23 3.50 -1.46 15.06
CA THR A 23 2.93 -2.83 14.98
C THR A 23 1.43 -2.86 14.70
N ASP A 24 0.79 -1.71 14.49
CA ASP A 24 -0.67 -1.61 14.39
C ASP A 24 -1.25 -2.44 13.24
N ALA A 25 -0.57 -2.47 12.09
CA ALA A 25 -0.92 -3.33 10.97
C ALA A 25 -0.90 -4.83 11.34
N SER A 26 0.00 -5.24 12.24
CA SER A 26 0.10 -6.62 12.73
C SER A 26 -1.05 -6.99 13.66
N VAL A 27 -1.53 -6.03 14.47
CA VAL A 27 -2.62 -6.26 15.42
C VAL A 27 -3.95 -6.47 14.68
N ILE A 28 -4.17 -5.72 13.60
CA ILE A 28 -5.42 -5.81 12.84
C ILE A 28 -5.40 -6.87 11.73
N ALA A 29 -4.21 -7.36 11.35
CA ALA A 29 -4.02 -8.38 10.32
C ALA A 29 -4.97 -9.60 10.43
N PRO A 30 -5.25 -10.16 11.62
CA PRO A 30 -6.16 -11.31 11.75
C PRO A 30 -7.64 -10.99 11.45
N HIS A 31 -8.00 -9.70 11.36
CA HIS A 31 -9.39 -9.25 11.22
C HIS A 31 -9.70 -8.65 9.84
N ILE A 32 -8.70 -8.59 8.95
CA ILE A 32 -8.83 -8.04 7.59
C ILE A 32 -8.58 -9.13 6.54
N ASP A 33 -9.18 -8.97 5.37
CA ASP A 33 -9.04 -9.96 4.29
C ASP A 33 -7.67 -9.88 3.59
N GLY A 34 -7.03 -8.70 3.62
CA GLY A 34 -5.69 -8.53 3.11
C GLY A 34 -5.14 -7.11 3.26
N THR A 35 -3.86 -6.97 2.94
CA THR A 35 -3.08 -5.74 3.08
C THR A 35 -2.43 -5.37 1.76
N LEU A 36 -2.35 -4.07 1.48
CA LEU A 36 -1.57 -3.50 0.39
C LEU A 36 -0.37 -2.73 0.95
N LEU A 37 0.82 -2.97 0.40
CA LEU A 37 2.02 -2.20 0.75
C LEU A 37 2.15 -0.98 -0.17
N VAL A 38 1.96 0.22 0.37
CA VAL A 38 2.13 1.47 -0.38
C VAL A 38 3.60 1.90 -0.35
N VAL A 39 4.19 2.11 -1.54
CA VAL A 39 5.59 2.49 -1.71
C VAL A 39 5.69 3.77 -2.53
N ARG A 40 6.26 4.82 -1.95
CA ARG A 40 6.50 6.09 -2.65
C ARG A 40 7.67 5.93 -3.64
N GLN A 41 7.47 6.31 -4.90
CA GLN A 41 8.52 6.29 -5.91
C GLN A 41 9.68 7.20 -5.50
N ASN A 42 10.91 6.75 -5.77
CA ASN A 42 12.15 7.51 -5.55
C ASN A 42 12.36 8.05 -4.12
N PHE A 43 11.72 7.45 -3.12
CA PHE A 43 11.80 7.92 -1.73
C PHE A 43 12.43 6.89 -0.78
N ALA A 44 11.89 5.68 -0.73
CA ALA A 44 12.41 4.63 0.14
C ALA A 44 13.45 3.77 -0.61
N GLU A 45 14.54 3.43 0.07
CA GLU A 45 15.51 2.47 -0.46
C GLU A 45 14.89 1.08 -0.58
N ARG A 46 15.34 0.32 -1.59
CA ARG A 46 14.79 -1.02 -1.88
C ARG A 46 14.83 -1.94 -0.67
N ASP A 47 15.90 -1.91 0.11
CA ASP A 47 16.07 -2.80 1.27
C ASP A 47 15.10 -2.45 2.40
N VAL A 48 14.74 -1.17 2.56
CA VAL A 48 13.70 -0.72 3.51
C VAL A 48 12.32 -1.24 3.11
N VAL A 49 12.02 -1.24 1.81
CA VAL A 49 10.75 -1.79 1.28
C VAL A 49 10.71 -3.31 1.45
N LEU A 50 11.82 -4.01 1.20
CA LEU A 50 11.91 -5.45 1.40
C LEU A 50 11.78 -5.84 2.88
N ALA A 51 12.35 -5.05 3.79
CA ALA A 51 12.18 -5.25 5.22
C ALA A 51 10.72 -5.08 5.65
N ALA A 52 10.03 -4.04 5.15
CA ALA A 52 8.61 -3.82 5.37
C ALA A 52 7.75 -5.01 4.91
N LYS A 53 8.01 -5.51 3.69
CA LYS A 53 7.35 -6.69 3.14
C LYS A 53 7.54 -7.92 4.05
N ARG A 54 8.78 -8.22 4.44
CA ARG A 54 9.07 -9.37 5.33
C ARG A 54 8.36 -9.26 6.66
N LYS A 55 8.26 -8.05 7.21
CA LYS A 55 7.54 -7.80 8.46
C LYS A 55 6.04 -8.10 8.32
N LEU A 56 5.42 -7.69 7.21
CA LEU A 56 4.02 -8.03 6.92
C LEU A 56 3.81 -9.55 6.74
N GLU A 57 4.74 -10.23 6.07
CA GLU A 57 4.70 -11.69 5.91
C GLU A 57 4.80 -12.41 7.27
N GLN A 58 5.61 -11.90 8.20
CA GLN A 58 5.73 -12.45 9.56
C GLN A 58 4.46 -12.26 10.40
N THR A 59 3.66 -11.24 10.10
CA THR A 59 2.45 -10.92 10.88
C THR A 59 1.24 -11.73 10.46
N HIS A 60 1.43 -12.70 9.56
CA HIS A 60 0.36 -13.56 9.00
C HIS A 60 -0.72 -12.74 8.27
N ALA A 61 -0.40 -11.51 7.89
CA ALA A 61 -1.27 -10.69 7.06
C ALA A 61 -1.20 -11.19 5.61
N THR A 62 -2.34 -11.32 4.95
CA THR A 62 -2.37 -11.64 3.52
C THR A 62 -1.93 -10.43 2.71
N LEU A 63 -0.68 -10.40 2.26
CA LEU A 63 -0.18 -9.33 1.38
C LEU A 63 -0.74 -9.53 -0.04
N LEU A 64 -1.74 -8.72 -0.41
CA LEU A 64 -2.39 -8.76 -1.72
C LEU A 64 -1.47 -8.23 -2.84
N GLY A 65 -0.57 -7.31 -2.50
CA GLY A 65 0.35 -6.70 -3.44
C GLY A 65 0.92 -5.37 -2.93
N SER A 66 1.45 -4.58 -3.86
CA SER A 66 2.02 -3.27 -3.57
C SER A 66 1.46 -2.20 -4.51
N VAL A 67 1.29 -0.99 -3.99
CA VAL A 67 0.90 0.19 -4.77
C VAL A 67 2.10 1.14 -4.84
N MET A 68 2.53 1.51 -6.03
CA MET A 68 3.49 2.59 -6.21
C MET A 68 2.75 3.92 -6.18
N ASN A 69 3.18 4.83 -5.30
CA ASN A 69 2.58 6.15 -5.13
C ASN A 69 3.57 7.27 -5.49
N TYR A 70 3.08 8.48 -5.73
CA TYR A 70 3.85 9.64 -6.23
C TYR A 70 4.57 9.30 -7.53
N TYR A 71 3.81 8.81 -8.50
CA TYR A 71 4.38 8.57 -9.81
C TYR A 71 4.87 9.89 -10.41
N ASP A 72 6.15 9.92 -10.76
CA ASP A 72 6.88 11.01 -11.40
C ASP A 72 7.47 10.47 -12.70
N ASP A 73 6.90 10.96 -13.80
CA ASP A 73 7.26 10.62 -15.17
C ASP A 73 8.39 11.50 -15.73
N SER A 74 8.84 12.52 -14.99
CA SER A 74 9.89 13.46 -15.44
C SER A 74 11.22 12.78 -15.76
N LYS A 75 11.46 11.58 -15.19
CA LYS A 75 12.64 10.76 -15.45
C LYS A 75 12.39 9.60 -16.43
N VAL A 76 11.17 9.45 -16.92
CA VAL A 76 10.81 8.40 -17.89
C VAL A 76 11.23 8.89 -19.26
N LYS A 77 12.29 8.29 -19.82
CA LYS A 77 12.71 8.54 -21.21
C LYS A 77 11.52 8.25 -22.13
N SER A 78 11.10 9.26 -22.89
CA SER A 78 10.01 9.18 -23.85
C SER A 78 10.16 7.94 -24.74
N GLY A 79 9.25 6.97 -24.57
CA GLY A 79 9.18 5.77 -25.41
C GLY A 79 9.28 4.41 -24.71
N ALA A 80 9.44 4.33 -23.38
CA ALA A 80 9.74 3.05 -22.70
C ALA A 80 8.64 2.44 -21.81
N THR A 81 7.44 3.00 -21.66
CA THR A 81 6.42 2.42 -20.74
C THR A 81 4.98 2.42 -21.30
N PRO A 82 4.23 1.30 -21.20
CA PRO A 82 2.80 1.19 -21.59
C PRO A 82 1.79 1.93 -20.69
N TYR A 83 2.26 2.65 -19.66
CA TYR A 83 1.44 3.13 -18.54
C TYR A 83 1.32 4.65 -18.49
N SER A 84 1.13 5.30 -19.64
CA SER A 84 0.86 6.74 -19.71
C SER A 84 -0.66 6.99 -19.78
N TYR A 85 -1.31 7.10 -18.63
CA TYR A 85 -2.63 7.72 -18.51
C TYR A 85 -2.55 8.81 -17.44
N SER A 86 -2.18 10.01 -17.88
CA SER A 86 -2.26 11.24 -17.09
C SER A 86 -3.71 11.74 -17.15
N TYR A 87 -4.44 11.67 -16.04
CA TYR A 87 -5.69 12.40 -15.87
C TYR A 87 -5.37 13.78 -15.28
N GLU A 88 -5.56 14.82 -16.09
CA GLU A 88 -5.70 16.19 -15.62
C GLU A 88 -6.99 16.28 -14.81
N TYR A 89 -6.89 16.57 -13.51
CA TYR A 89 -8.01 17.15 -12.80
C TYR A 89 -8.14 18.59 -13.31
N GLY A 90 -9.23 18.87 -14.00
CA GLY A 90 -9.67 20.24 -14.27
C GLY A 90 -9.97 20.98 -12.96
N GLU A 91 -9.70 22.28 -13.00
CA GLU A 91 -9.83 23.34 -11.98
C GLU A 91 -10.63 23.05 -10.69
#